data_AF-A0A9P0JTR9-F1
#
_entry.id   AF-A0A9P0JTR9-F1
#
_cell.length_a   1.000
_cell.length_b   1.000
_cell.length_c   1.000
_cell.angle_alpha   90.00
_cell.angle_beta   90.00
_cell.angle_gamma   90.00
#
_symmetry.space_group_name_H-M   'P 1'
#
loop_
_entity.id
_entity.type
_entity.pdbx_description
1 polymer ?
#
loop_
_entity_poly.entity_id
_entity_poly.type
_entity_poly.pdbx_seq_one_letter_code
_entity_poly.pdbx_strand_id
1 'polypeptide(L)'
;MALLNVAKISVEKHESKEQFLYDLDKNKSLCEVVKDVCKKSGLPESPVYGLKLIQTKDSDVNMYISDNSLKDVKHMDCLKIVFSIDYLLEKRILPYITSDDDSMERDICFEDLRKLATDQVFIEKLDSFACST
;
A
#
# COMPACT_ATOMS: atom_id res chain seq x y z
N MET A 1 -18.67 -26.21 -4.04
CA MET A 1 -18.39 -25.36 -2.87
C MET A 1 -17.64 -24.14 -3.38
N ALA A 2 -18.22 -22.95 -3.20
CA ALA A 2 -17.92 -21.77 -4.00
C ALA A 2 -16.62 -21.06 -3.58
N LEU A 3 -15.79 -20.71 -4.57
CA LEU A 3 -15.11 -19.44 -4.88
C LEU A 3 -14.90 -18.34 -3.81
N LEU A 4 -14.95 -18.63 -2.50
CA LEU A 4 -14.83 -17.63 -1.42
C LEU A 4 -13.42 -17.03 -1.29
N ASN A 5 -12.43 -17.64 -1.93
CA ASN A 5 -11.03 -17.22 -1.83
C ASN A 5 -10.60 -16.28 -2.96
N VAL A 6 -11.46 -15.97 -3.94
CA VAL A 6 -11.14 -15.03 -5.01
C VAL A 6 -12.10 -13.85 -4.97
N ALA A 7 -11.57 -12.64 -4.80
CA ALA A 7 -12.32 -11.39 -4.87
C ALA A 7 -12.10 -10.70 -6.22
N LYS A 8 -13.18 -10.24 -6.86
CA LYS A 8 -13.10 -9.42 -8.08
C LYS A 8 -13.03 -7.96 -7.68
N ILE A 9 -11.92 -7.30 -7.92
CA ILE A 9 -11.65 -5.93 -7.47
C ILE A 9 -11.33 -5.00 -8.65
N SER A 10 -11.41 -3.70 -8.41
CA SER A 10 -10.81 -2.68 -9.27
C SER A 10 -9.46 -2.26 -8.71
N VAL A 11 -8.47 -2.06 -9.58
CA VAL A 11 -7.16 -1.54 -9.18
C VAL A 11 -6.84 -0.29 -9.99
N GLU A 12 -6.65 0.83 -9.29
CA GLU A 12 -6.13 2.09 -9.82
C GLU A 12 -4.61 2.01 -10.02
N LYS A 13 -4.14 2.40 -11.21
CA LYS A 13 -2.72 2.42 -11.56
C LYS A 13 -1.95 3.48 -10.77
N HIS A 14 -0.65 3.26 -10.60
CA HIS A 14 0.24 4.23 -9.98
C HIS A 14 0.30 5.52 -10.82
N GLU A 15 0.21 6.69 -10.17
CA GLU A 15 0.23 8.03 -10.79
C GLU A 15 -0.84 8.32 -11.86
N SER A 16 -1.81 7.43 -12.05
CA SER A 16 -2.89 7.58 -13.02
C SER A 16 -4.26 7.38 -12.34
N LYS A 17 -5.31 7.89 -12.97
CA LYS A 17 -6.71 7.59 -12.59
C LYS A 17 -7.29 6.40 -13.36
N GLU A 18 -6.50 5.76 -14.21
CA GLU A 18 -6.91 4.56 -14.92
C GLU A 18 -7.05 3.37 -13.97
N GLN A 19 -8.13 2.62 -14.14
CA GLN A 19 -8.43 1.43 -13.35
C GLN A 19 -8.56 0.19 -14.24
N PHE A 20 -8.26 -0.97 -13.68
CA PHE A 20 -8.47 -2.26 -14.34
C PHE A 20 -9.03 -3.30 -13.37
N LEU A 21 -9.76 -4.27 -13.92
CA LEU A 21 -10.32 -5.36 -13.14
C LEU A 21 -9.23 -6.42 -12.84
N TYR A 22 -9.23 -6.92 -11.61
CA TYR A 22 -8.30 -7.94 -11.16
C TYR A 22 -9.04 -8.99 -10.31
N ASP A 23 -8.78 -10.27 -10.61
CA ASP A 23 -9.22 -11.40 -9.80
C ASP A 23 -8.17 -11.65 -8.71
N LEU A 24 -8.42 -11.15 -7.49
CA LEU A 24 -7.54 -11.27 -6.33
C LEU A 24 -7.73 -12.62 -5.65
N ASP A 25 -6.72 -13.46 -5.71
CA ASP A 25 -6.66 -14.72 -4.95
C ASP A 25 -6.10 -14.48 -3.55
N LYS A 26 -6.97 -14.65 -2.54
CA LYS A 26 -6.67 -14.42 -1.12
C LYS A 26 -5.75 -15.48 -0.51
N ASN A 27 -5.44 -16.56 -1.23
CA ASN A 27 -4.47 -17.56 -0.76
C ASN A 27 -3.03 -17.18 -1.13
N LYS A 28 -2.85 -16.24 -2.07
CA LYS A 28 -1.52 -15.71 -2.42
C LYS A 28 -1.04 -14.76 -1.34
N SER A 29 0.29 -14.68 -1.21
CA SER A 29 0.90 -13.61 -0.42
C SER A 29 0.67 -12.24 -1.08
N LEU A 30 0.68 -11.18 -0.27
CA LEU A 30 0.61 -9.81 -0.77
C LEU A 30 1.72 -9.53 -1.79
N CYS A 31 2.92 -10.04 -1.56
CA CYS A 31 4.05 -9.89 -2.48
C CYS A 31 3.73 -10.44 -3.88
N GLU A 32 3.14 -11.63 -3.96
CA GLU A 32 2.73 -12.24 -5.23
C GLU A 32 1.61 -11.45 -5.90
N VAL A 33 0.62 -10.99 -5.13
CA VAL A 33 -0.47 -10.17 -5.64
C VAL A 33 0.06 -8.84 -6.21
N VAL A 34 0.95 -8.16 -5.50
CA VAL A 34 1.57 -6.90 -5.96
C VAL A 34 2.34 -7.12 -7.26
N LYS A 35 3.15 -8.19 -7.37
CA LYS A 35 3.87 -8.51 -8.60
C LYS A 35 2.93 -8.72 -9.78
N ASP A 36 1.87 -9.50 -9.59
CA ASP A 36 0.86 -9.76 -10.62
C ASP A 36 0.15 -8.46 -11.05
N VAL A 37 -0.20 -7.61 -10.09
CA VAL A 37 -0.88 -6.33 -10.33
C VAL A 37 0.03 -5.35 -11.07
N CYS A 38 1.30 -5.18 -10.64
CA CYS A 38 2.29 -4.35 -11.31
C CYS A 38 2.51 -4.80 -12.76
N LYS A 39 2.68 -6.11 -12.97
CA LYS A 39 2.84 -6.69 -14.31
C LYS A 39 1.64 -6.38 -15.21
N LYS A 40 0.42 -6.52 -14.70
CA LYS A 40 -0.81 -6.19 -15.44
C LYS A 40 -0.96 -4.69 -15.71
N SER A 41 -0.47 -3.83 -14.83
CA SER A 41 -0.50 -2.37 -15.02
C SER A 41 0.62 -1.86 -15.94
N GLY A 42 1.57 -2.70 -16.34
CA GLY A 42 2.74 -2.32 -17.14
C GLY A 42 3.88 -1.71 -16.30
N LEU A 43 3.84 -1.86 -14.98
CA LEU A 43 4.91 -1.44 -14.07
C LEU A 43 5.95 -2.58 -13.91
N PRO A 44 7.23 -2.24 -13.66
CA PRO A 44 8.24 -3.24 -13.36
C PRO A 44 7.92 -3.95 -12.04
N GLU A 45 8.22 -5.25 -11.96
CA GLU A 45 8.17 -6.01 -10.72
C GLU A 45 9.22 -5.45 -9.74
N SER A 46 8.78 -4.83 -8.66
CA SER A 46 9.67 -4.16 -7.71
C SER A 46 9.07 -4.15 -6.30
N PRO A 47 9.90 -4.36 -5.24
CA PRO A 47 9.44 -4.28 -3.85
C PRO A 47 9.10 -2.85 -3.40
N VAL A 48 9.35 -1.85 -4.24
CA VAL A 48 9.01 -0.45 -3.95
C VAL A 48 7.51 -0.17 -4.04
N TYR A 49 6.74 -1.09 -4.61
CA TYR A 49 5.29 -0.95 -4.77
C TYR A 49 4.54 -1.74 -3.70
N GLY A 50 3.38 -1.21 -3.33
CA GLY A 50 2.40 -1.85 -2.46
C GLY A 50 0.97 -1.54 -2.94
N LEU A 51 0.01 -1.97 -2.13
CA LEU A 51 -1.40 -1.72 -2.39
C LEU A 51 -2.03 -0.95 -1.24
N LYS A 52 -2.91 -0.02 -1.60
CA LYS A 52 -3.74 0.74 -0.68
C LYS A 52 -5.20 0.59 -1.06
N LEU A 53 -6.04 0.19 -0.12
CA LEU A 53 -7.49 0.28 -0.25
C LEU A 53 -7.86 1.78 -0.25
N ILE A 54 -8.57 2.23 -1.28
CA ILE A 54 -9.00 3.63 -1.40
C ILE A 54 -10.53 3.77 -1.32
N GLN A 55 -11.26 2.68 -1.56
CA GLN A 55 -12.71 2.67 -1.49
C GLN A 55 -13.21 1.26 -1.16
N THR A 56 -14.19 1.18 -0.26
CA THR A 56 -15.01 -0.01 -0.02
C THR A 56 -16.41 0.20 -0.57
N LYS A 57 -17.19 -0.87 -0.68
CA LYS A 57 -18.61 -0.79 -1.08
C LYS A 57 -19.42 0.23 -0.27
N ASP A 58 -19.11 0.42 1.01
CA ASP A 58 -19.93 1.16 1.96
C ASP A 58 -19.28 2.46 2.49
N SER A 59 -17.99 2.73 2.17
CA SER A 59 -17.27 3.93 2.64
C SER A 59 -15.92 4.15 1.94
N ASP A 60 -15.46 5.40 1.92
CA ASP A 60 -14.10 5.76 1.52
C ASP A 60 -13.13 5.47 2.67
N VAL A 61 -12.53 4.28 2.64
CA VAL A 61 -11.48 3.87 3.58
C VAL A 61 -10.14 3.96 2.85
N ASN A 62 -9.20 4.68 3.44
CA ASN A 62 -7.83 4.80 2.95
C ASN A 62 -6.89 4.03 3.87
N MET A 63 -6.50 2.82 3.48
CA MET A 63 -5.68 1.94 4.32
C MET A 63 -4.72 1.10 3.47
N TYR A 64 -3.46 1.00 3.90
CA TYR A 64 -2.50 0.08 3.28
C TYR A 64 -2.93 -1.38 3.49
N ILE A 65 -2.69 -2.20 2.48
CA ILE A 65 -2.94 -3.64 2.56
C ILE A 65 -1.69 -4.33 3.11
N SER A 66 -1.90 -5.26 4.04
CA SER A 66 -0.92 -6.22 4.57
C SER A 66 -1.38 -7.64 4.23
N ASP A 67 -0.52 -8.64 4.42
CA ASP A 67 -0.91 -10.05 4.26
C ASP A 67 -2.12 -10.44 5.14
N ASN A 68 -2.26 -9.80 6.30
CA ASN A 68 -3.40 -10.01 7.19
C ASN A 68 -4.68 -9.40 6.62
N SER A 69 -4.64 -8.13 6.19
CA SER A 69 -5.83 -7.43 5.67
C SER A 69 -6.20 -7.80 4.24
N LEU A 70 -5.32 -8.48 3.49
CA LEU A 70 -5.61 -9.03 2.16
C LEU A 70 -6.83 -9.96 2.17
N LYS A 71 -7.03 -10.71 3.26
CA LYS A 71 -8.16 -11.63 3.43
C LYS A 71 -9.49 -10.91 3.55
N ASP A 72 -9.47 -9.68 4.04
CA ASP A 72 -10.65 -8.85 4.29
C ASP A 72 -11.14 -8.12 3.04
N VAL A 73 -10.33 -8.05 1.98
CA VAL A 73 -10.70 -7.43 0.70
C VAL A 73 -11.92 -8.12 0.10
N LYS A 74 -12.96 -7.37 -0.24
CA LYS A 74 -14.24 -7.88 -0.74
C LYS A 74 -14.36 -7.69 -2.25
N HIS A 75 -15.35 -8.36 -2.84
CA HIS A 75 -15.74 -8.08 -4.22
C HIS A 75 -16.14 -6.61 -4.36
N MET A 76 -15.76 -6.01 -5.48
CA MET A 76 -16.00 -4.61 -5.85
C MET A 76 -15.23 -3.56 -5.05
N ASP A 77 -14.33 -3.96 -4.15
CA ASP A 77 -13.41 -3.01 -3.53
C ASP A 77 -12.46 -2.39 -4.57
N CYS A 78 -12.03 -1.16 -4.29
CA CYS A 78 -11.08 -0.44 -5.12
C CYS A 78 -9.75 -0.26 -4.40
N LEU A 79 -8.70 -0.85 -4.97
CA LEU A 79 -7.33 -0.70 -4.49
C LEU A 79 -6.57 0.22 -5.42
N LYS A 80 -5.44 0.75 -4.95
CA LYS A 80 -4.52 1.60 -5.70
C LYS A 80 -3.10 1.10 -5.54
N ILE A 81 -2.35 1.10 -6.64
CA ILE A 81 -0.90 0.86 -6.61
C ILE A 81 -0.22 2.11 -6.07
N VAL A 82 0.49 1.95 -4.95
CA VAL A 82 1.20 3.02 -4.24
C VAL A 82 2.65 2.58 -3.97
N PHE A 83 3.47 3.49 -3.46
CA PHE A 83 4.76 3.07 -2.90
C PHE A 83 4.54 2.24 -1.65
N SER A 84 5.36 1.20 -1.43
CA SER A 84 5.29 0.36 -0.25
C SER A 84 5.68 1.15 1.00
N ILE A 85 5.14 0.76 2.15
CA ILE A 85 5.49 1.35 3.45
C ILE A 85 6.99 1.23 3.71
N ASP A 86 7.60 0.08 3.38
CA ASP A 86 9.04 -0.14 3.49
C ASP A 86 9.84 0.93 2.73
N TYR A 87 9.47 1.16 1.47
CA TYR A 87 10.12 2.18 0.64
C TYR A 87 9.93 3.59 1.22
N LEU A 88 8.72 3.93 1.65
CA LEU A 88 8.43 5.24 2.24
C LEU A 88 9.25 5.47 3.53
N LEU A 89 9.31 4.48 4.41
CA LEU A 89 10.10 4.55 5.64
C LEU A 89 11.58 4.71 5.35
N GLU A 90 12.16 3.80 4.58
CA GLU A 90 13.61 3.76 4.34
C GLU A 90 14.13 4.94 3.50
N LYS A 91 13.32 5.42 2.55
CA LYS A 91 13.79 6.40 1.54
C LYS A 91 13.24 7.80 1.73
N ARG A 92 12.09 7.97 2.39
CA ARG A 92 11.43 9.28 2.48
C ARG A 92 11.24 9.77 3.92
N ILE A 93 11.23 8.88 4.91
CA ILE A 93 10.97 9.27 6.30
C ILE A 93 12.25 9.21 7.15
N LEU A 94 12.82 8.02 7.34
CA LEU A 94 13.96 7.82 8.23
C LEU A 94 15.18 8.71 7.92
N PRO A 95 15.55 8.97 6.65
CA PRO A 95 16.70 9.83 6.35
C PRO A 95 16.49 11.31 6.74
N TYR A 96 15.24 11.77 6.82
CA TYR A 96 14.92 13.20 6.96
C TYR A 96 14.24 13.56 8.27
N ILE A 97 13.71 12.58 9.02
CA ILE A 97 12.95 12.83 10.26
C ILE A 97 13.81 13.45 11.37
N THR A 98 15.10 13.10 11.44
CA THR A 98 16.07 13.69 12.38
C THR A 98 17.01 14.69 11.72
N SER A 99 16.76 15.06 10.47
CA SER A 99 17.56 16.08 9.79
C SER A 99 17.22 17.45 10.36
N ASP A 100 18.26 18.24 10.65
CA ASP A 100 18.12 19.63 11.10
C ASP A 100 18.09 20.63 9.93
N ASP A 101 18.05 20.14 8.69
CA ASP A 101 17.94 21.01 7.52
C ASP A 101 16.50 21.51 7.28
N ASP A 102 16.35 22.74 6.78
CA ASP A 102 15.06 23.27 6.26
C ASP A 102 14.94 22.92 4.76
N SER A 103 15.08 21.63 4.45
CA SER A 103 15.00 21.12 3.08
C SER A 103 13.55 20.88 2.65
N MET A 104 13.30 20.99 1.34
CA MET A 104 12.01 20.62 0.76
C MET A 104 11.69 19.13 1.01
N GLU A 105 12.73 18.29 1.05
CA GLU A 105 12.67 16.88 1.36
C GLU A 105 12.14 16.62 2.77
N ARG A 106 12.50 17.45 3.74
CA ARG A 106 11.98 17.36 5.11
C ARG A 106 10.52 17.75 5.22
N ASP A 107 10.09 18.79 4.50
CA ASP A 107 8.66 19.15 4.41
C ASP A 107 7.83 18.00 3.83
N ILE A 108 8.33 17.39 2.75
CA ILE A 108 7.73 16.20 2.12
C ILE A 108 7.66 15.02 3.10
N CYS A 109 8.72 14.79 3.88
CA CYS A 109 8.75 13.76 4.92
C CYS A 109 7.64 13.98 5.96
N PHE A 110 7.48 15.20 6.49
CA PHE A 110 6.42 15.50 7.46
C PHE A 110 5.01 15.40 6.86
N GLU A 111 4.84 15.74 5.59
CA GLU A 111 3.57 15.55 4.89
C GLU A 111 3.21 14.07 4.76
N ASP A 112 4.18 13.23 4.35
CA ASP A 112 4.00 11.78 4.27
C ASP A 112 3.70 11.18 5.65
N LEU A 113 4.45 11.57 6.69
CA LEU A 113 4.18 11.17 8.08
C LEU A 113 2.76 11.51 8.49
N ARG A 114 2.30 12.75 8.22
CA ARG A 114 0.94 13.17 8.56
C ARG A 114 -0.12 12.34 7.86
N LYS A 115 0.10 11.95 6.60
CA LYS A 115 -0.82 11.09 5.83
C LYS A 115 -0.82 9.64 6.32
N LEU A 116 0.28 9.17 6.88
CA LEU A 116 0.46 7.78 7.32
C LEU A 116 0.24 7.59 8.81
N ALA A 117 0.20 8.66 9.61
CA ALA A 117 0.10 8.61 11.07
C ALA A 117 -1.15 7.90 11.61
N THR A 118 -2.19 7.73 10.80
CA THR A 118 -3.42 7.00 11.17
C THR A 118 -3.51 5.61 10.53
N ASP A 119 -2.53 5.23 9.71
CA ASP A 119 -2.51 3.94 9.04
C ASP A 119 -1.88 2.88 9.94
N GLN A 120 -2.66 1.85 10.29
CA GLN A 120 -2.22 0.83 11.23
C GLN A 120 -1.01 0.04 10.70
N VAL A 121 -0.95 -0.26 9.40
CA VAL A 121 0.17 -1.00 8.80
C VAL A 121 1.45 -0.16 8.89
N PHE A 122 1.33 1.15 8.68
CA PHE A 122 2.45 2.06 8.89
C PHE A 122 2.92 2.09 10.35
N ILE A 123 2.00 2.25 11.31
CA ILE A 123 2.33 2.32 12.75
C ILE A 123 3.03 1.03 13.20
N GLU A 124 2.47 -0.14 12.87
CA GLU A 124 3.06 -1.44 13.20
C GLU A 124 4.48 -1.58 12.63
N LYS A 125 4.68 -1.08 11.41
CA LYS A 125 6.00 -1.14 10.77
C LYS A 125 7.00 -0.18 11.44
N LEU A 126 6.58 1.03 11.78
CA LEU A 126 7.42 1.98 12.49
C LEU A 126 7.87 1.45 13.85
N ASP A 127 6.95 0.84 14.62
CA ASP A 127 7.27 0.21 15.91
C ASP A 127 8.28 -0.93 15.77
N SER A 128 8.17 -1.73 14.70
CA SER A 128 9.12 -2.81 14.41
C SER A 128 10.54 -2.29 14.13
N PHE A 129 10.65 -1.13 13.47
CA PHE A 129 11.94 -0.47 13.27
C PHE A 129 12.52 0.04 14.59
N ALA A 130 11.71 0.69 15.43
CA ALA A 130 12.15 1.24 16.71
C ALA A 130 12.64 0.16 17.69
N CYS A 131 12.00 -1.02 17.71
CA CYS A 131 12.39 -2.14 18.59
C CYS A 131 13.59 -2.96 18.08
N SER A 132 14.01 -2.75 16.83
CA SER A 132 15.14 -3.47 16.21
C SER A 132 16.49 -2.76 16.36
N THR A 133 16.49 -1.57 16.96
CA THR A 133 17.65 -0.74 17.31
C THR A 133 17.84 -0.67 18.82
#